data_AF-A0A2M7PW04-F1
#
_entry.id   AF-A0A2M7PW04-F1
#
_cell.length_a   1.000
_cell.length_b   1.000
_cell.length_c   1.000
_cell.angle_alpha   90.00
_cell.angle_beta   90.00
_cell.angle_gamma   90.00
#
_symmetry.space_group_name_H-M   'P 1'
#
loop_
_entity.id
_entity.type
_entity.pdbx_description
1 polymer ?
#
loop_
_entity_poly.entity_id
_entity_poly.type
_entity_poly.pdbx_seq_one_letter_code
_entity_poly.pdbx_strand_id
1 'polypeptide(L)' 'MKRNTITLLFILLAFSLQIFAQIPAGYYDDAEGLTGDALKAQLHQIIKNHTEYSYNDLRDFILK' A
#
# COMPACT_ATOMS: atom_id res chain seq x y z
N MET A 1 -34.69 -7.61 13.97
CA MET A 1 -33.54 -7.22 13.12
C MET A 1 -32.18 -7.19 13.83
N LYS A 2 -32.08 -7.07 15.17
CA LYS A 2 -30.79 -6.94 15.91
C LYS A 2 -29.92 -8.22 15.96
N ARG A 3 -30.52 -9.41 15.78
CA ARG A 3 -29.83 -10.71 15.93
C ARG A 3 -28.85 -11.02 14.80
N ASN A 4 -29.09 -10.50 13.59
CA ASN A 4 -28.23 -10.73 12.43
C ASN A 4 -27.10 -9.70 12.34
N THR A 5 -27.25 -8.54 13.01
CA THR A 5 -26.25 -7.47 13.02
C THR A 5 -24.97 -7.89 13.73
N ILE A 6 -25.07 -8.64 14.84
CA ILE A 6 -23.92 -9.16 15.58
C ILE A 6 -23.17 -10.20 14.72
N THR A 7 -23.90 -11.10 14.06
CA THR A 7 -23.31 -12.07 13.13
C THR A 7 -22.57 -11.39 11.97
N LEU A 8 -23.16 -10.34 11.39
CA LEU A 8 -22.51 -9.53 10.35
C LEU A 8 -21.23 -8.85 10.86
N LEU A 9 -21.22 -8.31 12.08
CA LEU A 9 -20.02 -7.72 12.70
C LEU A 9 -18.91 -8.76 12.91
N PHE A 10 -19.24 -9.97 13.35
CA PHE A 10 -18.26 -11.05 13.50
C PHE A 10 -17.68 -11.51 12.15
N ILE A 11 -18.50 -11.59 11.10
CA ILE A 11 -18.02 -11.91 9.74
C ILE A 11 -17.08 -10.81 9.25
N LEU A 12 -17.44 -9.54 9.47
CA LEU A 12 -16.64 -8.40 9.01
C LEU A 12 -15.30 -8.31 9.78
N LEU A 13 -15.30 -8.62 11.07
CA LEU A 13 -14.09 -8.73 11.90
C LEU A 13 -13.21 -9.93 11.50
N ALA A 14 -13.81 -11.07 11.14
CA ALA A 14 -13.04 -12.22 10.65
C ALA A 14 -12.37 -11.92 9.30
N PHE A 15 -13.05 -11.17 8.43
CA PHE A 15 -12.52 -10.77 7.12
C PHE A 15 -11.42 -9.72 7.22
N SER A 16 -11.47 -8.80 8.19
CA SER A 16 -10.43 -7.79 8.37
C SER A 16 -9.08 -8.40 8.78
N LEU A 17 -9.09 -9.57 9.43
CA LEU A 17 -7.88 -10.32 9.78
C LEU A 17 -7.17 -10.94 8.57
N GLN A 18 -7.82 -10.98 7.40
CA GLN A 18 -7.26 -11.51 6.15
C GLN A 18 -6.65 -10.41 5.26
N ILE A 19 -6.85 -9.13 5.59
CA ILE A 19 -6.30 -8.02 4.82
C ILE A 19 -4.89 -7.75 5.31
N PHE A 20 -3.90 -8.31 4.60
CA PHE A 20 -2.50 -7.97 4.81
C PHE A 20 -2.09 -6.86 3.83
N ALA A 21 -1.94 -5.64 4.32
CA ALA A 21 -1.32 -4.54 3.57
C ALA A 21 0.22 -4.68 3.50
N GLN A 22 0.71 -5.92 3.30
CA GLN A 22 2.14 -6.19 3.27
C GLN A 22 2.69 -5.99 1.86
N ILE A 23 3.93 -5.49 1.82
CA ILE A 23 4.75 -5.51 0.61
C ILE A 23 4.94 -6.96 0.11
N PRO A 24 5.30 -7.15 -1.18
CA PRO A 24 5.75 -8.45 -1.67
C PRO A 24 6.90 -9.01 -0.83
N ALA A 25 6.98 -10.34 -0.73
CA ALA A 25 8.14 -10.99 -0.12
C ALA A 25 9.41 -10.57 -0.87
N GLY A 26 10.46 -10.22 -0.11
CA GLY A 26 11.76 -9.83 -0.64
C GLY A 26 11.87 -8.40 -1.18
N TYR A 27 10.83 -7.56 -1.01
CA TYR A 27 10.77 -6.23 -1.63
C TYR A 27 11.93 -5.28 -1.26
N TYR A 28 12.59 -5.49 -0.11
CA TYR A 28 13.72 -4.67 0.36
C TYR A 28 15.03 -5.46 0.50
N ASP A 29 15.11 -6.70 0.04
CA ASP A 29 16.28 -7.57 0.25
C ASP A 29 17.54 -6.93 -0.33
N ASP A 30 17.46 -6.35 -1.52
CA ASP A 30 18.60 -5.67 -2.15
C ASP A 30 19.06 -4.41 -1.40
N ALA A 31 18.21 -3.84 -0.53
CA ALA A 31 18.52 -2.66 0.27
C ALA A 31 19.08 -3.01 1.66
N GLU A 32 19.08 -4.29 2.05
CA GLU A 32 19.51 -4.74 3.36
C GLU A 32 21.00 -4.41 3.60
N GLY A 33 21.31 -3.82 4.76
CA GLY A 33 22.67 -3.46 5.15
C GLY A 33 23.30 -2.27 4.39
N LEU A 34 22.63 -1.73 3.36
CA LEU A 34 23.09 -0.52 2.68
C LEU A 34 22.87 0.72 3.53
N THR A 35 23.75 1.72 3.36
CA THR A 35 23.62 3.04 4.01
C THR A 35 24.00 4.16 3.03
N GLY A 36 23.66 5.41 3.40
CA GLY A 36 24.02 6.60 2.62
C GLY A 36 23.52 6.58 1.17
N ASP A 37 24.39 6.97 0.24
CA ASP A 37 24.05 7.07 -1.18
C ASP A 37 23.71 5.72 -1.83
N ALA A 38 24.33 4.64 -1.36
CA ALA A 38 24.06 3.30 -1.86
C ALA A 38 22.62 2.87 -1.54
N LEU A 39 22.18 3.11 -0.29
CA LEU A 39 20.79 2.85 0.11
C LEU A 39 19.81 3.71 -0.69
N LYS A 40 20.11 5.00 -0.83
CA LYS A 40 19.27 5.93 -1.60
C LYS A 40 19.09 5.46 -3.05
N ALA A 41 20.18 5.06 -3.70
CA ALA A 41 20.15 4.58 -5.07
C ALA A 41 19.30 3.29 -5.19
N GLN A 42 19.48 2.33 -4.27
CA GLN A 42 18.72 1.09 -4.30
C GLN A 42 17.22 1.31 -4.08
N LEU A 43 16.85 2.14 -3.09
CA LEU A 43 15.44 2.49 -2.86
C LEU A 43 14.84 3.19 -4.06
N HIS A 44 15.59 4.08 -4.74
CA HIS A 44 15.14 4.69 -5.99
C HIS A 44 14.88 3.62 -7.06
N GLN A 45 15.75 2.63 -7.25
CA GLN A 45 15.53 1.56 -8.22
C GLN A 45 14.27 0.74 -7.92
N ILE A 46 13.96 0.50 -6.65
CA ILE A 46 12.75 -0.21 -6.22
C ILE A 46 11.47 0.55 -6.60
N ILE A 47 11.47 1.89 -6.48
CA ILE A 47 10.27 2.72 -6.65
C ILE A 47 10.20 3.50 -7.97
N LYS A 48 11.25 3.51 -8.80
CA LYS A 48 11.35 4.40 -9.98
C LYS A 48 10.22 4.23 -11.00
N ASN A 49 9.62 3.04 -11.11
CA ASN A 49 8.55 2.75 -12.06
C ASN A 49 7.15 3.02 -11.47
N HIS A 50 7.03 4.00 -10.58
CA HIS A 50 5.73 4.40 -10.04
C HIS A 50 4.96 5.25 -11.07
N THR A 51 3.63 5.18 -11.01
CA THR A 51 2.77 6.12 -11.72
C THR A 51 2.76 7.44 -10.98
N GLU A 52 3.25 8.50 -11.63
CA GLU A 52 3.15 9.86 -11.12
C GLU A 52 1.75 10.44 -11.42
N TYR A 53 1.15 11.07 -10.42
CA TYR A 53 -0.08 11.86 -10.59
C TYR A 53 0.25 13.32 -10.33
N SER A 54 0.12 14.14 -11.38
CA SER A 54 0.35 15.57 -11.31
C SER A 54 -0.85 16.30 -10.68
N TYR A 55 -0.64 17.57 -10.31
CA TYR A 55 -1.74 18.44 -9.88
C TYR A 55 -2.80 18.66 -10.97
N ASN A 56 -2.43 18.57 -12.26
CA ASN A 56 -3.41 18.65 -13.35
C ASN A 56 -4.31 17.42 -13.37
N ASP A 57 -3.74 16.22 -13.17
CA ASP A 57 -4.52 14.97 -13.08
C ASP A 57 -5.53 15.05 -11.93
N LEU A 58 -5.11 15.60 -10.79
CA LEU A 58 -5.98 15.82 -9.63
C LEU A 58 -7.10 16.83 -9.94
N ARG A 59 -6.77 17.97 -10.54
CA ARG A 59 -7.76 19.00 -10.94
C ARG A 59 -8.80 18.42 -11.89
N ASP A 60 -8.37 17.70 -12.91
CA ASP A 60 -9.24 17.15 -13.95
C ASP A 60 -10.14 16.04 -13.39
N PHE A 61 -9.68 15.30 -12.38
CA PHE A 61 -10.51 14.35 -11.63
C PHE A 61 -11.59 15.04 -10.79
N ILE A 62 -11.25 16.14 -10.10
CA ILE A 62 -12.18 16.83 -9.18
C ILE A 62 -13.26 17.65 -9.92
N LEU A 63 -12.93 18.22 -11.08
CA LEU A 63 -13.82 19.13 -11.81
C LEU A 63 -14.66 18.45 -12.91
N LYS A 64 -14.66 17.12 -12.95
CA LYS A 64 -15.49 16.31 -13.85
C LYS A 64 -16.89 16.09 -13.28
#